data_AF-A0A382EYZ8-F1
#
_entry.id   AF-A0A382EYZ8-F1
#
_cell.length_a   1.000
_cell.length_b   1.000
_cell.length_c   1.000
_cell.angle_alpha   90.00
_cell.angle_beta   90.00
_cell.angle_gamma   90.00
#
_symmetry.space_group_name_H-M   'P 1'
#
loop_
_entity.id
_entity.type
_entity.pdbx_description
1 polymer ?
#
loop_
_entity_poly.entity_id
_entity_poly.type
_entity_poly.pdbx_seq_one_letter_code
_entity_poly.pdbx_strand_id
1 'polypeptide(L)'
;PTVLWLLLLVSVPITLTVAGTLELIYKKRARKLKKKSNILTKDKINLQKEIEIRKSLEKRMKRMVAQYSHTLGNTIFPDLIYKVAEKWKGHADFRKDYLVLLRAYHSEVLLKHQAEMLRVKHGSVDGSEFRRFILGDRLQEGSVDDSVAVIDILCYAAERVVDRLLNQNYSKLKLAQAKLVKKSGMDLESLRNDFEDKVYFEKKQTVLKWINEKLAKTKIGKLSPSWGKVLLRKDGYAHALLQGHFGEIFFNAFKYANHDEKEFLTIKFKEHTDKNHTWLQMTWENPCGETDKNTNGEGMEGIVVDLKLLNQNESEKFTLNSNILNNFFQLNLNYRSDMLLTPKEDTELAENFFS
;
A
#
# COMPACT_ATOMS: atom_id res chain seq x y z
N PRO A 1 95.20 23.03 -40.13
CA PRO A 1 94.36 24.11 -39.55
C PRO A 1 93.00 24.16 -40.25
N THR A 2 91.92 24.27 -39.47
CA THR A 2 90.49 24.15 -39.84
C THR A 2 89.97 22.71 -39.98
N VAL A 3 88.71 22.50 -39.59
CA VAL A 3 87.93 21.22 -39.50
C VAL A 3 87.91 20.50 -38.13
N LEU A 4 88.17 21.17 -37.00
CA LEU A 4 87.86 20.57 -35.67
C LEU A 4 87.00 21.42 -34.73
N TRP A 5 86.30 22.43 -35.24
CA TRP A 5 85.51 23.36 -34.40
C TRP A 5 84.03 23.49 -34.78
N LEU A 6 83.50 22.72 -35.75
CA LEU A 6 82.10 22.84 -36.17
C LEU A 6 81.18 21.64 -35.88
N LEU A 7 81.65 20.61 -35.17
CA LEU A 7 80.81 19.47 -34.76
C LEU A 7 80.38 19.51 -33.28
N LEU A 8 80.70 20.59 -32.56
CA LEU A 8 80.28 20.78 -31.16
C LEU A 8 79.04 21.67 -30.99
N LEU A 9 78.34 22.04 -32.07
CA LEU A 9 77.25 23.02 -32.02
C LEU A 9 75.84 22.51 -32.36
N VAL A 10 75.60 21.21 -32.50
CA VAL A 10 74.24 20.72 -32.90
C VAL A 10 73.61 19.70 -31.93
N SER A 11 74.28 19.28 -30.86
CA SER A 11 73.74 18.25 -29.96
C SER A 11 73.06 18.77 -28.68
N VAL A 12 72.74 20.06 -28.57
CA VAL A 12 72.03 20.61 -27.39
C VAL A 12 70.99 21.64 -27.81
N PRO A 13 69.80 21.23 -28.32
CA PRO A 13 68.56 21.71 -27.67
C PRO A 13 67.33 20.78 -27.75
N ILE A 14 67.47 19.48 -28.03
CA ILE A 14 66.28 18.58 -28.19
C ILE A 14 65.97 17.77 -26.92
N THR A 15 66.97 17.40 -26.12
CA THR A 15 66.76 16.60 -24.89
C THR A 15 66.21 17.43 -23.73
N LEU A 16 66.59 18.71 -23.62
CA LEU A 16 66.08 19.63 -22.58
C LEU A 16 64.58 19.97 -22.77
N THR A 17 64.11 20.01 -24.02
CA THR A 17 62.71 20.35 -24.36
C THR A 17 61.75 19.18 -24.12
N VAL A 18 62.18 17.93 -24.35
CA VAL A 18 61.38 16.72 -24.06
C VAL A 18 61.27 16.46 -22.55
N ALA A 19 62.37 16.62 -21.79
CA ALA A 19 62.35 16.46 -20.33
C ALA A 19 61.45 17.52 -19.65
N GLY A 20 61.57 18.79 -20.08
CA GLY A 20 60.72 19.88 -19.56
C GLY A 20 59.24 19.72 -19.92
N THR A 21 58.91 19.19 -21.10
CA THR A 21 57.51 18.90 -21.48
C THR A 21 56.93 17.72 -20.70
N LEU A 22 57.71 16.65 -20.48
CA LEU A 22 57.29 15.51 -19.62
C LEU A 22 57.06 15.93 -18.17
N GLU A 23 57.93 16.77 -17.61
CA GLU A 23 57.77 17.31 -16.26
C GLU A 23 56.49 18.18 -16.14
N LEU A 24 56.19 18.99 -17.15
CA LEU A 24 54.98 19.80 -17.20
C LEU A 24 53.71 18.93 -17.27
N ILE A 25 53.74 17.86 -18.07
CA ILE A 25 52.64 16.88 -18.17
C ILE A 25 52.43 16.18 -16.83
N TYR A 26 53.51 15.75 -16.16
CA TYR A 26 53.44 15.10 -14.86
C TYR A 26 52.87 16.04 -13.79
N LYS A 27 53.34 17.29 -13.73
CA LYS A 27 52.81 18.32 -12.81
C LYS A 27 51.32 18.61 -13.07
N LYS A 28 50.89 18.69 -14.34
CA LYS A 28 49.46 18.85 -14.70
C LYS A 28 48.62 17.65 -14.24
N ARG A 29 49.11 16.42 -14.46
CA ARG A 29 48.43 15.19 -14.03
C ARG A 29 48.35 15.09 -12.50
N ALA A 30 49.43 15.39 -11.78
CA ALA A 30 49.47 15.43 -10.33
C ALA A 30 48.49 16.47 -9.74
N ARG A 31 48.42 17.67 -10.34
CA ARG A 31 47.43 18.69 -9.95
C ARG A 31 45.99 18.23 -10.19
N LYS A 32 45.70 17.58 -11.32
CA LYS A 32 44.38 17.02 -11.63
C LYS A 32 43.98 15.92 -10.63
N LEU A 33 44.92 15.03 -10.29
CA LEU A 33 44.71 13.98 -9.28
C LEU A 33 44.46 14.56 -7.89
N LYS A 34 45.25 15.55 -7.46
CA LYS A 34 45.06 16.25 -6.18
C LYS A 34 43.69 16.94 -6.12
N LYS A 35 43.27 17.61 -7.19
CA LYS A 35 41.92 18.23 -7.28
C LYS A 35 40.82 17.18 -7.17
N LYS A 36 40.94 16.04 -7.88
CA LYS A 36 39.97 14.94 -7.82
C LYS A 36 39.91 14.31 -6.42
N SER A 37 41.06 14.11 -5.77
CA SER A 37 41.14 13.63 -4.39
C SER A 37 40.44 14.57 -3.41
N ASN A 38 40.67 15.88 -3.53
CA ASN A 38 40.02 16.87 -2.67
C ASN A 38 38.49 16.89 -2.85
N ILE A 39 38.01 16.75 -4.09
CA ILE A 39 36.57 16.65 -4.38
C ILE A 39 35.99 15.38 -3.72
N LEU A 40 36.61 14.22 -3.92
CA LEU A 40 36.16 12.96 -3.30
C LEU A 40 36.13 13.03 -1.77
N THR A 41 37.13 13.66 -1.15
CA THR A 41 37.15 13.85 0.30
C THR A 41 35.98 14.74 0.76
N LYS A 42 35.69 15.83 0.03
CA LYS A 42 34.56 16.71 0.33
C LYS A 42 33.23 15.99 0.17
N ASP A 43 33.07 15.22 -0.90
CA ASP A 43 31.86 14.44 -1.18
C ASP A 43 31.64 13.37 -0.09
N LYS A 44 32.71 12.70 0.36
CA LYS A 44 32.63 11.74 1.47
C LYS A 44 32.17 12.39 2.78
N ILE A 45 32.69 13.57 3.10
CA ILE A 45 32.27 14.33 4.30
C ILE A 45 30.80 14.75 4.19
N ASN A 46 30.37 15.22 3.02
CA ASN A 46 28.98 15.60 2.79
C ASN A 46 28.04 14.39 2.90
N LEU A 47 28.41 13.25 2.33
CA LEU A 47 27.64 12.01 2.41
C LEU A 47 27.52 11.53 3.87
N GLN A 48 28.60 11.61 4.66
CA GLN A 48 28.56 11.25 6.08
C GLN A 48 27.59 12.16 6.87
N LYS A 49 27.63 13.47 6.62
CA LYS A 49 26.66 14.41 7.23
C LYS A 49 25.23 14.08 6.84
N GLU A 50 24.99 13.75 5.57
CA GLU A 50 23.66 13.39 5.10
C GLU A 50 23.16 12.09 5.75
N ILE A 51 24.02 11.08 5.89
CA ILE A 51 23.71 9.83 6.60
C ILE A 51 23.35 10.12 8.06
N GLU A 52 24.09 10.98 8.74
CA GLU A 52 23.83 11.36 10.12
C GLU A 52 22.50 12.10 10.29
N ILE A 53 22.21 13.06 9.39
CA ILE A 53 20.93 13.76 9.35
C ILE A 53 19.78 12.76 9.12
N ARG A 54 19.92 11.85 8.14
CA ARG A 54 18.90 10.82 7.84
C ARG A 54 18.65 9.91 9.04
N LYS A 55 19.70 9.43 9.71
CA LYS A 55 19.59 8.63 10.94
C LYS A 55 18.88 9.38 12.07
N SER A 56 19.18 10.66 12.25
CA SER A 56 18.54 11.51 13.25
C SER A 56 17.04 11.70 12.95
N LEU A 57 16.69 11.98 11.68
CA LEU A 57 15.31 12.10 11.23
C LEU A 57 14.54 10.79 11.39
N GLU A 58 15.13 9.66 11.02
CA GLU A 58 14.53 8.34 11.19
C GLU A 58 14.26 8.04 12.66
N LYS A 59 15.22 8.31 13.55
CA LYS A 59 15.05 8.15 15.00
C LYS A 59 13.94 9.04 15.56
N ARG A 60 13.83 10.28 15.09
CA ARG A 60 12.74 11.20 15.47
C ARG A 60 11.39 10.68 14.99
N MET A 61 11.32 10.19 13.75
CA MET A 61 10.10 9.60 13.19
C MET A 61 9.64 8.39 14.00
N LYS A 62 10.54 7.44 14.29
CA LYS A 62 10.22 6.26 15.11
C LYS A 62 9.64 6.63 16.47
N ARG A 63 10.25 7.61 17.15
CA ARG A 63 9.75 8.12 18.44
C ARG A 63 8.38 8.76 18.32
N MET A 64 8.17 9.61 17.30
CA MET A 64 6.89 10.28 17.07
C MET A 64 5.77 9.27 16.81
N VAL A 65 6.01 8.29 15.94
CA VAL A 65 5.02 7.25 15.63
C VAL A 65 4.75 6.36 16.85
N ALA A 66 5.78 5.99 17.61
CA ALA A 66 5.61 5.21 18.83
C ALA A 66 4.78 5.97 19.88
N GLN A 67 5.06 7.27 20.08
CA GLN A 67 4.28 8.12 20.98
C GLN A 67 2.83 8.28 20.50
N TYR A 68 2.63 8.48 19.20
CA TYR A 68 1.29 8.57 18.61
C TYR A 68 0.49 7.28 18.81
N SER A 69 1.07 6.11 18.47
CA SER A 69 0.41 4.81 18.66
C SER A 69 0.07 4.55 20.13
N HIS A 70 1.01 4.82 21.04
CA HIS A 70 0.80 4.66 22.48
C HIS A 70 -0.33 5.57 23.01
N THR A 71 -0.32 6.86 22.67
CA THR A 71 -1.39 7.78 23.06
C THR A 71 -2.74 7.34 22.50
N LEU A 72 -2.78 6.93 21.23
CA LEU A 72 -4.01 6.48 20.59
C LEU A 72 -4.56 5.21 21.28
N GLY A 73 -3.70 4.24 21.55
CA GLY A 73 -4.04 2.99 22.23
C GLY A 73 -4.58 3.17 23.65
N ASN A 74 -4.15 4.24 24.35
CA ASN A 74 -4.64 4.59 25.68
C ASN A 74 -5.90 5.49 25.65
N THR A 75 -6.26 6.05 24.50
CA THR A 75 -7.38 6.98 24.35
C THR A 75 -8.61 6.30 23.77
N ILE A 76 -8.41 5.38 22.83
CA ILE A 76 -9.48 4.77 22.03
C ILE A 76 -9.86 3.41 22.62
N PHE A 77 -11.15 3.23 22.92
CA PHE A 77 -11.72 2.03 23.53
C PHE A 77 -12.94 1.55 22.72
N PRO A 78 -12.72 0.88 21.56
CA PRO A 78 -13.81 0.52 20.66
C PRO A 78 -14.87 -0.35 21.36
N ASP A 79 -14.44 -1.23 22.27
CA ASP A 79 -15.34 -2.12 23.02
C ASP A 79 -16.40 -1.38 23.84
N LEU A 80 -16.13 -0.15 24.28
CA LEU A 80 -17.14 0.66 24.98
C LEU A 80 -18.25 1.08 24.02
N ILE A 81 -17.90 1.51 22.81
CA ILE A 81 -18.86 1.83 21.75
C ILE A 81 -19.66 0.59 21.39
N TYR A 82 -18.99 -0.56 21.21
CA TYR A 82 -19.65 -1.81 20.87
C TYR A 82 -20.65 -2.24 21.94
N LYS A 83 -20.27 -2.18 23.22
CA LYS A 83 -21.16 -2.49 24.35
C LYS A 83 -22.39 -1.59 24.39
N VAL A 84 -22.25 -0.31 24.04
CA VAL A 84 -23.41 0.60 23.95
C VAL A 84 -24.24 0.25 22.72
N ALA A 85 -23.63 0.04 21.55
CA ALA A 85 -24.33 -0.34 20.33
C ALA A 85 -25.21 -1.59 20.55
N GLU A 86 -24.66 -2.64 21.14
CA GLU A 86 -25.39 -3.88 21.40
C GLU A 86 -26.63 -3.70 22.29
N LYS A 87 -26.68 -2.66 23.16
CA LYS A 87 -27.90 -2.35 23.92
C LYS A 87 -29.05 -1.83 23.06
N TRP A 88 -28.73 -1.16 21.95
CA TRP A 88 -29.72 -0.60 21.01
C TRP A 88 -30.10 -1.58 19.90
N LYS A 89 -29.40 -2.71 19.82
CA LYS A 89 -29.60 -3.72 18.78
C LYS A 89 -31.01 -4.30 18.84
N GLY A 90 -31.72 -4.22 17.72
CA GLY A 90 -33.09 -4.72 17.60
C GLY A 90 -34.18 -3.76 18.10
N HIS A 91 -33.82 -2.62 18.71
CA HIS A 91 -34.80 -1.58 19.04
C HIS A 91 -35.16 -0.77 17.79
N ALA A 92 -36.44 -0.78 17.41
CA ALA A 92 -36.92 -0.12 16.19
C ALA A 92 -36.63 1.40 16.18
N ASP A 93 -36.86 2.07 17.31
CA ASP A 93 -36.69 3.53 17.43
C ASP A 93 -35.22 3.97 17.39
N PHE A 94 -34.30 3.06 17.76
CA PHE A 94 -32.87 3.35 17.89
C PHE A 94 -32.03 2.68 16.81
N ARG A 95 -32.69 2.21 15.76
CA ARG A 95 -32.06 1.51 14.64
C ARG A 95 -30.97 2.36 13.97
N LYS A 96 -31.20 3.66 13.77
CA LYS A 96 -30.19 4.59 13.23
C LYS A 96 -29.03 4.82 14.19
N ASP A 97 -29.31 5.00 15.47
CA ASP A 97 -28.27 5.22 16.49
C ASP A 97 -27.38 3.98 16.65
N TYR A 98 -27.97 2.79 16.65
CA TYR A 98 -27.25 1.52 16.59
C TYR A 98 -26.25 1.49 15.43
N LEU A 99 -26.69 1.87 14.23
CA LEU A 99 -25.83 1.87 13.04
C LEU A 99 -24.69 2.89 13.14
N VAL A 100 -24.96 4.10 13.65
CA VAL A 100 -23.93 5.12 13.89
C VAL A 100 -22.88 4.61 14.88
N LEU A 101 -23.30 3.99 15.98
CA LEU A 101 -22.38 3.42 16.97
C LEU A 101 -21.57 2.26 16.39
N LEU A 102 -22.20 1.37 15.61
CA LEU A 102 -21.49 0.26 14.97
C LEU A 102 -20.43 0.76 13.97
N ARG A 103 -20.74 1.81 13.20
CA ARG A 103 -19.77 2.49 12.30
C ARG A 103 -18.61 3.11 13.08
N ALA A 104 -18.89 3.73 14.23
CA ALA A 104 -17.87 4.31 15.09
C ALA A 104 -16.95 3.22 15.67
N TYR A 105 -17.52 2.11 16.17
CA TYR A 105 -16.77 0.95 16.65
C TYR A 105 -15.78 0.45 15.59
N HIS A 106 -16.25 0.12 14.38
CA HIS A 106 -15.39 -0.39 13.32
C HIS A 106 -14.35 0.63 12.85
N SER A 107 -14.67 1.92 12.92
CA SER A 107 -13.71 2.98 12.60
C SER A 107 -12.59 3.05 13.62
N GLU A 108 -12.92 2.98 14.91
CA GLU A 108 -11.93 2.98 15.99
C GLU A 108 -11.06 1.71 16.00
N VAL A 109 -11.65 0.54 15.75
CA VAL A 109 -10.90 -0.71 15.54
C VAL A 109 -9.88 -0.54 14.41
N LEU A 110 -10.31 -0.05 13.24
CA LEU A 110 -9.39 0.15 12.12
C LEU A 110 -8.29 1.16 12.46
N LEU A 111 -8.63 2.30 13.06
CA LEU A 111 -7.66 3.35 13.42
C LEU A 111 -6.60 2.83 14.39
N LYS A 112 -7.02 2.06 15.41
CA LYS A 112 -6.12 1.44 16.37
C LYS A 112 -5.13 0.49 15.68
N HIS A 113 -5.62 -0.40 14.82
CA HIS A 113 -4.76 -1.33 14.08
C HIS A 113 -3.85 -0.60 13.07
N GLN A 114 -4.33 0.43 12.38
CA GLN A 114 -3.52 1.20 11.43
C GLN A 114 -2.41 2.01 12.10
N ALA A 115 -2.68 2.60 13.26
CA ALA A 115 -1.65 3.30 14.03
C ALA A 115 -0.54 2.35 14.51
N GLU A 116 -0.94 1.17 14.97
CA GLU A 116 0.03 0.16 15.42
C GLU A 116 0.80 -0.45 14.25
N MET A 117 0.14 -0.68 13.10
CA MET A 117 0.81 -1.05 11.86
C MET A 117 1.84 0.00 11.43
N LEU A 118 1.50 1.30 11.54
CA LEU A 118 2.45 2.37 11.26
C LEU A 118 3.67 2.31 12.18
N ARG A 119 3.47 2.02 13.48
CA ARG A 119 4.56 1.83 14.45
C ARG A 119 5.51 0.71 14.03
N VAL A 120 4.98 -0.47 13.71
CA VAL A 120 5.83 -1.64 13.39
C VAL A 120 6.52 -1.51 12.02
N LYS A 121 5.91 -0.81 11.06
CA LYS A 121 6.53 -0.47 9.75
C LYS A 121 7.79 0.37 9.93
N HIS A 122 7.80 1.29 10.90
CA HIS A 122 8.97 2.10 11.21
C HIS A 122 9.88 1.48 12.29
N GLY A 123 9.40 0.50 13.04
CA GLY A 123 10.14 -0.18 14.11
C GLY A 123 11.26 -1.09 13.60
N SER A 124 11.00 -1.84 12.52
CA SER A 124 11.95 -2.80 11.93
C SER A 124 12.55 -2.29 10.61
N VAL A 125 13.86 -2.51 10.40
CA VAL A 125 14.55 -2.08 9.16
C VAL A 125 14.15 -2.95 7.97
N ASP A 126 13.85 -4.22 8.22
CA ASP A 126 13.60 -5.25 7.21
C ASP A 126 12.12 -5.66 7.10
N GLY A 127 11.22 -5.02 7.84
CA GLY A 127 9.80 -5.34 7.88
C GLY A 127 9.44 -6.63 8.64
N SER A 128 10.38 -7.23 9.38
CA SER A 128 10.15 -8.47 10.14
C SER A 128 9.02 -8.35 11.16
N GLU A 129 8.99 -7.27 11.95
CA GLU A 129 7.93 -7.03 12.93
C GLU A 129 6.57 -6.85 12.24
N PHE A 130 6.54 -6.12 11.13
CA PHE A 130 5.32 -5.95 10.33
C PHE A 130 4.79 -7.30 9.82
N ARG A 131 5.65 -8.13 9.22
CA ARG A 131 5.25 -9.48 8.77
C ARG A 131 4.78 -10.35 9.93
N ARG A 132 5.42 -10.29 11.10
CA ARG A 132 5.03 -11.07 12.28
C ARG A 132 3.58 -10.79 12.69
N PHE A 133 3.15 -9.53 12.66
CA PHE A 133 1.77 -9.15 12.96
C PHE A 133 0.78 -9.77 11.96
N ILE A 134 1.10 -9.70 10.67
CA ILE A 134 0.24 -10.27 9.62
C ILE A 134 0.17 -11.80 9.71
N LEU A 135 1.32 -12.45 9.94
CA LEU A 135 1.42 -13.90 10.08
C LEU A 135 0.64 -14.43 11.30
N GLY A 136 0.57 -13.66 12.38
CA GLY A 136 -0.14 -14.01 13.62
C GLY A 136 -1.66 -14.00 13.50
N ASP A 137 -2.21 -13.40 12.43
CA ASP A 137 -3.65 -13.37 12.18
C ASP A 137 -4.13 -14.45 11.21
N ARG A 138 -3.24 -15.29 10.67
CA ARG A 138 -3.64 -16.40 9.80
C ARG A 138 -4.36 -17.46 10.63
N LEU A 139 -5.49 -17.94 10.13
CA LEU A 139 -6.27 -19.00 10.75
C LEU A 139 -6.32 -20.24 9.84
N GLN A 140 -6.53 -21.40 10.43
CA GLN A 140 -6.84 -22.63 9.72
C GLN A 140 -8.36 -22.82 9.60
N GLU A 141 -8.76 -23.63 8.63
CA GLU A 141 -10.15 -24.06 8.51
C GLU A 141 -10.58 -24.82 9.78
N GLY A 142 -11.74 -24.47 10.33
CA GLY A 142 -12.23 -25.04 11.60
C GLY A 142 -11.65 -24.42 12.86
N SER A 143 -10.88 -23.32 12.75
CA SER A 143 -10.45 -22.52 13.91
C SER A 143 -11.63 -22.11 14.80
N VAL A 144 -11.43 -22.12 16.12
CA VAL A 144 -12.41 -21.62 17.11
C VAL A 144 -12.45 -20.10 17.18
N ASP A 145 -11.37 -19.43 16.75
CA ASP A 145 -11.29 -17.98 16.69
C ASP A 145 -12.21 -17.42 15.59
N ASP A 146 -12.82 -16.27 15.86
CA ASP A 146 -13.61 -15.52 14.89
C ASP A 146 -12.76 -15.23 13.64
N SER A 147 -13.21 -15.76 12.50
CA SER A 147 -12.51 -15.66 11.22
C SER A 147 -13.27 -14.77 10.23
N VAL A 148 -12.52 -14.24 9.27
CA VAL A 148 -13.04 -13.47 8.14
C VAL A 148 -12.40 -13.97 6.84
N ALA A 149 -13.23 -14.25 5.83
CA ALA A 149 -12.77 -14.64 4.50
C ALA A 149 -12.54 -13.42 3.61
N VAL A 150 -11.76 -13.57 2.54
CA VAL A 150 -11.38 -12.44 1.66
C VAL A 150 -12.58 -11.71 1.04
N ILE A 151 -13.66 -12.43 0.72
CA ILE A 151 -14.88 -11.81 0.19
C ILE A 151 -15.60 -10.96 1.26
N ASP A 152 -15.55 -11.36 2.52
CA ASP A 152 -16.12 -10.58 3.62
C ASP A 152 -15.30 -9.31 3.86
N ILE A 153 -13.97 -9.39 3.80
CA ILE A 153 -13.08 -8.22 3.86
C ILE A 153 -13.39 -7.24 2.71
N LEU A 154 -13.63 -7.78 1.51
CA LEU A 154 -14.01 -6.99 0.35
C LEU A 154 -15.36 -6.30 0.55
N CYS A 155 -16.34 -6.99 1.15
CA CYS A 155 -17.62 -6.40 1.55
C CYS A 155 -17.42 -5.30 2.60
N TYR A 156 -16.65 -5.52 3.67
CA TYR A 156 -16.37 -4.51 4.68
C TYR A 156 -15.69 -3.26 4.11
N ALA A 157 -14.76 -3.43 3.18
CA ALA A 157 -14.13 -2.31 2.48
C ALA A 157 -15.14 -1.52 1.63
N ALA A 158 -15.97 -2.23 0.85
CA ALA A 158 -17.00 -1.62 0.02
C ALA A 158 -18.09 -0.90 0.84
N GLU A 159 -18.51 -1.48 1.98
CA GLU A 159 -19.48 -0.86 2.92
C GLU A 159 -19.02 0.51 3.36
N ARG A 160 -17.76 0.63 3.80
CA ARG A 160 -17.19 1.90 4.25
C ARG A 160 -17.08 2.91 3.12
N VAL A 161 -16.71 2.47 1.92
CA VAL A 161 -16.57 3.38 0.77
C VAL A 161 -17.94 3.88 0.30
N VAL A 162 -18.96 3.01 0.25
CA VAL A 162 -20.32 3.43 -0.09
C VAL A 162 -20.88 4.35 1.00
N ASP A 163 -20.67 4.02 2.27
CA ASP A 163 -21.11 4.88 3.37
C ASP A 163 -20.49 6.27 3.26
N ARG A 164 -19.17 6.33 3.02
CA ARG A 164 -18.45 7.58 2.74
C ARG A 164 -19.03 8.32 1.54
N LEU A 165 -19.30 7.61 0.45
CA LEU A 165 -19.85 8.16 -0.78
C LEU A 165 -21.25 8.72 -0.60
N LEU A 166 -22.10 8.12 0.24
CA LEU A 166 -23.49 8.56 0.43
C LEU A 166 -23.63 9.63 1.53
N ASN A 167 -22.71 9.66 2.51
CA ASN A 167 -22.80 10.52 3.68
C ASN A 167 -21.84 11.72 3.66
N GLN A 168 -20.68 11.66 3.00
CA GLN A 168 -19.74 12.78 3.01
C GLN A 168 -20.07 13.86 1.98
N ASN A 169 -20.06 15.11 2.45
CA ASN A 169 -20.06 16.30 1.60
C ASN A 169 -18.62 16.64 1.15
N TYR A 170 -17.99 15.76 0.36
CA TYR A 170 -16.64 15.99 -0.17
C TYR A 170 -16.71 16.44 -1.63
N SER A 171 -16.12 17.58 -1.96
CA SER A 171 -16.21 18.19 -3.30
C SER A 171 -15.75 17.25 -4.42
N LYS A 172 -14.70 16.46 -4.20
CA LYS A 172 -14.19 15.51 -5.20
C LYS A 172 -15.11 14.31 -5.45
N LEU A 173 -16.10 14.06 -4.60
CA LEU A 173 -17.10 13.01 -4.78
C LEU A 173 -18.39 13.51 -5.44
N LYS A 174 -18.63 14.82 -5.49
CA LYS A 174 -19.90 15.38 -5.99
C LYS A 174 -20.19 14.96 -7.44
N LEU A 175 -19.18 14.89 -8.30
CA LEU A 175 -19.34 14.45 -9.67
C LEU A 175 -19.75 12.96 -9.74
N ALA A 176 -19.06 12.11 -8.99
CA ALA A 176 -19.39 10.69 -8.90
C ALA A 176 -20.80 10.48 -8.30
N GLN A 177 -21.12 11.15 -7.20
CA GLN A 177 -22.45 11.14 -6.58
C GLN A 177 -23.54 11.53 -7.57
N ALA A 178 -23.36 12.63 -8.32
CA ALA A 178 -24.35 13.09 -9.28
C ALA A 178 -24.60 12.06 -10.40
N LYS A 179 -23.54 11.45 -10.93
CA LYS A 179 -23.65 10.39 -11.95
C LYS A 179 -24.36 9.14 -11.40
N LEU A 180 -24.06 8.76 -10.16
CA LEU A 180 -24.66 7.59 -9.52
C LEU A 180 -26.12 7.81 -9.12
N VAL A 181 -26.47 8.98 -8.58
CA VAL A 181 -27.86 9.41 -8.34
C VAL A 181 -28.65 9.32 -9.65
N LYS A 182 -28.12 9.88 -10.75
CA LYS A 182 -28.75 9.79 -12.07
C LYS A 182 -28.95 8.34 -12.53
N LYS A 183 -27.95 7.47 -12.35
CA LYS A 183 -28.04 6.04 -12.72
C LYS A 183 -29.06 5.28 -11.89
N SER A 184 -29.12 5.55 -10.59
CA SER A 184 -30.03 4.88 -9.66
C SER A 184 -31.50 5.27 -9.87
N GLY A 185 -31.75 6.46 -10.44
CA GLY A 185 -33.09 7.04 -10.53
C GLY A 185 -33.64 7.51 -9.17
N MET A 186 -32.81 7.55 -8.13
CA MET A 186 -33.17 7.94 -6.76
C MET A 186 -32.40 9.20 -6.38
N ASP A 187 -33.00 10.06 -5.54
CA ASP A 187 -32.23 11.12 -4.88
C ASP A 187 -31.25 10.52 -3.84
N LEU A 188 -30.30 11.34 -3.39
CA LEU A 188 -29.23 10.88 -2.49
C LEU A 188 -29.73 10.38 -1.13
N GLU A 189 -30.80 10.98 -0.59
CA GLU A 189 -31.37 10.58 0.70
C GLU A 189 -32.09 9.25 0.57
N SER A 190 -32.90 9.08 -0.47
CA SER A 190 -33.55 7.82 -0.80
C SER A 190 -32.53 6.69 -1.02
N LEU A 191 -31.43 6.98 -1.72
CA LEU A 191 -30.36 6.02 -1.97
C LEU A 191 -29.64 5.60 -0.68
N ARG A 192 -29.43 6.56 0.24
CA ARG A 192 -28.87 6.31 1.58
C ARG A 192 -29.79 5.42 2.41
N ASN A 193 -31.08 5.75 2.47
CA ASN A 193 -32.05 4.95 3.23
C ASN A 193 -32.16 3.52 2.66
N ASP A 194 -32.21 3.35 1.33
CA ASP A 194 -32.24 2.03 0.69
C ASP A 194 -30.98 1.21 0.98
N PHE A 195 -29.80 1.83 1.00
CA PHE A 195 -28.54 1.19 1.39
C PHE A 195 -28.58 0.73 2.86
N GLU A 196 -28.94 1.63 3.77
CA GLU A 196 -28.99 1.33 5.20
C GLU A 196 -29.97 0.18 5.50
N ASP A 197 -31.17 0.24 4.92
CA ASP A 197 -32.20 -0.77 5.10
C ASP A 197 -31.79 -2.12 4.54
N LYS A 198 -31.37 -2.19 3.28
CA LYS A 198 -31.12 -3.48 2.63
C LYS A 198 -29.83 -4.16 3.09
N VAL A 199 -28.79 -3.38 3.40
CA VAL A 199 -27.46 -3.92 3.73
C VAL A 199 -27.31 -4.13 5.23
N TYR A 200 -27.65 -3.15 6.07
CA TYR A 200 -27.36 -3.24 7.51
C TYR A 200 -28.49 -3.89 8.31
N PHE A 201 -29.72 -3.52 8.01
CA PHE A 201 -30.83 -3.81 8.90
C PHE A 201 -31.65 -5.03 8.50
N GLU A 202 -32.13 -5.06 7.26
CA GLU A 202 -32.85 -6.20 6.71
C GLU A 202 -31.89 -7.32 6.29
N LYS A 203 -30.61 -6.96 6.04
CA LYS A 203 -29.54 -7.86 5.57
C LYS A 203 -29.98 -8.72 4.38
N LYS A 204 -30.83 -8.17 3.50
CA LYS A 204 -31.36 -8.86 2.31
C LYS A 204 -30.29 -9.08 1.25
N GLN A 205 -29.21 -8.29 1.27
CA GLN A 205 -28.10 -8.43 0.35
C GLN A 205 -26.79 -7.85 0.87
N THR A 206 -25.69 -8.33 0.29
CA THR A 206 -24.35 -7.77 0.52
C THR A 206 -24.22 -6.41 -0.14
N VAL A 207 -23.28 -5.58 0.35
CA VAL A 207 -22.96 -4.30 -0.28
C VAL A 207 -22.55 -4.45 -1.75
N LEU A 208 -21.82 -5.51 -2.10
CA LEU A 208 -21.35 -5.71 -3.47
C LEU A 208 -22.52 -5.98 -4.43
N LYS A 209 -23.52 -6.73 -3.96
CA LYS A 209 -24.78 -6.93 -4.69
C LYS A 209 -25.57 -5.61 -4.78
N TRP A 210 -25.64 -4.85 -3.68
CA TRP A 210 -26.31 -3.55 -3.67
C TRP A 210 -25.66 -2.54 -4.64
N ILE A 211 -24.33 -2.43 -4.66
CA ILE A 211 -23.59 -1.60 -5.63
C ILE A 211 -23.95 -2.00 -7.06
N ASN A 212 -23.94 -3.30 -7.34
CA ASN A 212 -24.24 -3.83 -8.67
C ASN A 212 -25.66 -3.51 -9.15
N GLU A 213 -26.64 -3.48 -8.23
CA GLU A 213 -28.04 -3.17 -8.53
C GLU A 213 -28.35 -1.67 -8.60
N LYS A 214 -27.77 -0.88 -7.68
CA LYS A 214 -28.19 0.52 -7.45
C LYS A 214 -27.24 1.56 -8.01
N LEU A 215 -25.96 1.24 -8.10
CA LEU A 215 -24.93 2.21 -8.49
C LEU A 215 -24.41 1.92 -9.89
N ALA A 216 -23.68 0.81 -10.02
CA ALA A 216 -23.07 0.42 -11.28
C ALA A 216 -22.61 -1.04 -11.24
N LYS A 217 -22.65 -1.69 -12.40
CA LYS A 217 -22.38 -3.12 -12.52
C LYS A 217 -20.95 -3.44 -12.11
N THR A 218 -20.79 -4.32 -11.11
CA THR A 218 -19.50 -4.80 -10.61
C THR A 218 -19.38 -6.29 -10.85
N LYS A 219 -18.30 -6.73 -11.48
CA LYS A 219 -18.01 -8.15 -11.72
C LYS A 219 -16.97 -8.64 -10.75
N ILE A 220 -17.29 -9.68 -10.00
CA ILE A 220 -16.36 -10.35 -9.10
C ILE A 220 -16.08 -11.73 -9.67
N GLY A 221 -14.82 -11.99 -10.02
CA GLY A 221 -14.36 -13.28 -10.50
C GLY A 221 -14.38 -14.33 -9.39
N LYS A 222 -14.39 -15.61 -9.78
CA LYS A 222 -14.25 -16.72 -8.84
C LYS A 222 -12.89 -16.62 -8.14
N LEU A 223 -12.86 -16.93 -6.84
CA LEU A 223 -11.61 -17.08 -6.10
C LEU A 223 -10.81 -18.25 -6.71
N SER A 224 -9.48 -18.10 -6.80
CA SER A 224 -8.61 -19.26 -7.02
C SER A 224 -8.62 -20.17 -5.78
N PRO A 225 -8.18 -21.44 -5.90
CA PRO A 225 -8.16 -22.37 -4.78
C PRO A 225 -7.40 -21.85 -3.55
N SER A 226 -6.31 -21.10 -3.74
CA SER A 226 -5.54 -20.54 -2.62
C SER A 226 -6.22 -19.31 -2.04
N TRP A 227 -6.79 -18.43 -2.86
CA TRP A 227 -7.60 -17.30 -2.38
C TRP A 227 -8.81 -17.76 -1.55
N GLY A 228 -9.44 -18.87 -1.93
CA GLY A 228 -10.57 -19.46 -1.20
C GLY A 228 -10.22 -20.01 0.18
N LYS A 229 -8.93 -20.21 0.49
CA LYS A 229 -8.44 -20.74 1.77
C LYS A 229 -7.94 -19.66 2.72
N VAL A 230 -7.90 -18.40 2.29
CA VAL A 230 -7.47 -17.30 3.14
C VAL A 230 -8.54 -17.05 4.20
N LEU A 231 -8.20 -17.38 5.45
CA LEU A 231 -8.97 -17.11 6.65
C LEU A 231 -8.10 -16.31 7.61
N LEU A 232 -8.57 -15.14 8.00
CA LEU A 232 -7.84 -14.23 8.88
C LEU A 232 -8.62 -13.99 10.17
N ARG A 233 -7.92 -13.68 11.27
CA ARG A 233 -8.53 -13.24 12.52
C ARG A 233 -9.38 -12.00 12.26
N LYS A 234 -10.67 -12.08 12.61
CA LYS A 234 -11.59 -10.96 12.53
C LYS A 234 -11.08 -9.82 13.40
N ASP A 235 -11.23 -8.60 12.91
CA ASP A 235 -10.69 -7.38 13.54
C ASP A 235 -9.17 -7.41 13.84
N GLY A 236 -8.39 -8.30 13.21
CA GLY A 236 -6.93 -8.34 13.31
C GLY A 236 -6.19 -7.34 12.40
N TYR A 237 -4.87 -7.31 12.51
CA TYR A 237 -3.97 -6.52 11.65
C TYR A 237 -4.02 -6.93 10.18
N ALA A 238 -4.01 -8.23 9.86
CA ALA A 238 -4.10 -8.71 8.48
C ALA A 238 -5.46 -8.34 7.85
N HIS A 239 -6.53 -8.44 8.63
CA HIS A 239 -7.86 -7.97 8.21
C HIS A 239 -7.84 -6.45 7.95
N ALA A 240 -7.36 -5.65 8.91
CA ALA A 240 -7.26 -4.20 8.80
C ALA A 240 -6.41 -3.74 7.60
N LEU A 241 -5.30 -4.44 7.33
CA LEU A 241 -4.41 -4.19 6.20
C LEU A 241 -5.14 -4.38 4.85
N LEU A 242 -5.73 -5.56 4.65
CA LEU A 242 -6.46 -5.86 3.41
C LEU A 242 -7.68 -4.95 3.24
N GLN A 243 -8.42 -4.69 4.32
CA GLN A 243 -9.52 -3.74 4.31
C GLN A 243 -9.06 -2.33 3.90
N GLY A 244 -7.90 -1.88 4.40
CA GLY A 244 -7.29 -0.61 4.02
C GLY A 244 -6.91 -0.55 2.54
N HIS A 245 -6.23 -1.59 2.03
CA HIS A 245 -5.88 -1.69 0.61
C HIS A 245 -7.13 -1.66 -0.28
N PHE A 246 -8.12 -2.51 0.01
CA PHE A 246 -9.33 -2.62 -0.80
C PHE A 246 -10.18 -1.35 -0.72
N GLY A 247 -10.26 -0.72 0.46
CA GLY A 247 -11.01 0.52 0.65
C GLY A 247 -10.44 1.66 -0.18
N GLU A 248 -9.10 1.81 -0.21
CA GLU A 248 -8.44 2.84 -1.02
C GLU A 248 -8.67 2.60 -2.53
N ILE A 249 -8.59 1.35 -2.99
CA ILE A 249 -8.82 1.01 -4.40
C ILE A 249 -10.28 1.24 -4.80
N PHE A 250 -11.25 0.81 -3.98
CA PHE A 250 -12.66 1.08 -4.21
C PHE A 250 -12.94 2.58 -4.27
N PHE A 251 -12.39 3.34 -3.32
CA PHE A 251 -12.58 4.79 -3.26
C PHE A 251 -12.06 5.47 -4.53
N ASN A 252 -10.88 5.06 -5.00
CA ASN A 252 -10.32 5.59 -6.24
C ASN A 252 -11.11 5.15 -7.48
N ALA A 253 -11.62 3.91 -7.53
CA ALA A 253 -12.51 3.49 -8.60
C ALA A 253 -13.77 4.37 -8.66
N PHE A 254 -14.43 4.64 -7.53
CA PHE A 254 -15.59 5.55 -7.51
C PHE A 254 -15.25 6.98 -7.91
N LYS A 255 -14.06 7.45 -7.60
CA LYS A 255 -13.65 8.83 -7.89
C LYS A 255 -13.26 9.04 -9.36
N TYR A 256 -12.57 8.08 -9.95
CA TYR A 256 -11.86 8.25 -11.22
C TYR A 256 -12.38 7.37 -12.37
N ALA A 257 -13.20 6.35 -12.10
CA ALA A 257 -13.73 5.53 -13.17
C ALA A 257 -14.66 6.33 -14.09
N ASN A 258 -14.68 5.94 -15.37
CA ASN A 258 -15.68 6.42 -16.31
C ASN A 258 -17.05 5.81 -15.97
N HIS A 259 -17.84 6.57 -15.20
CA HIS A 259 -19.20 6.19 -14.83
C HIS A 259 -20.21 6.24 -15.97
N ASP A 260 -19.83 6.60 -17.20
CA ASP A 260 -20.76 6.56 -18.34
C ASP A 260 -20.81 5.15 -18.96
N GLU A 261 -19.82 4.31 -18.67
CA GLU A 261 -19.79 2.92 -19.08
C GLU A 261 -20.80 2.05 -18.33
N LYS A 262 -21.19 0.93 -18.97
CA LYS A 262 -22.10 -0.06 -18.39
C LYS A 262 -21.47 -0.82 -17.23
N GLU A 263 -20.18 -1.12 -17.32
CA GLU A 263 -19.44 -1.88 -16.32
C GLU A 263 -18.50 -0.94 -15.56
N PHE A 264 -18.66 -0.88 -14.24
CA PHE A 264 -17.90 0.04 -13.39
C PHE A 264 -16.58 -0.57 -12.93
N LEU A 265 -16.61 -1.82 -12.50
CA LEU A 265 -15.45 -2.46 -11.89
C LEU A 265 -15.47 -3.96 -12.13
N THR A 266 -14.32 -4.52 -12.46
CA THR A 266 -14.07 -5.95 -12.50
C THR A 266 -12.94 -6.29 -11.54
N ILE A 267 -13.18 -7.27 -10.68
CA ILE A 267 -12.20 -7.78 -9.71
C ILE A 267 -11.93 -9.24 -10.04
N LYS A 268 -10.67 -9.61 -10.23
CA LYS A 268 -10.25 -10.99 -10.55
C LYS A 268 -9.25 -11.48 -9.52
N PHE A 269 -9.36 -12.76 -9.19
CA PHE A 269 -8.46 -13.46 -8.28
C PHE A 269 -7.69 -14.49 -9.06
N LYS A 270 -6.37 -14.38 -9.06
CA LYS A 270 -5.45 -15.29 -9.74
C LYS A 270 -4.39 -15.75 -8.77
N GLU A 271 -3.77 -16.87 -9.09
CA GLU A 271 -2.55 -17.33 -8.45
C GLU A 271 -1.54 -17.71 -9.52
N HIS A 272 -0.27 -17.50 -9.23
CA HIS A 272 0.82 -17.92 -10.10
C HIS A 272 2.04 -18.29 -9.27
N THR A 273 2.96 -19.05 -9.87
CA THR A 273 4.22 -19.44 -9.24
C THR A 273 5.36 -18.73 -9.96
N ASP A 274 6.20 -18.05 -9.19
CA ASP A 274 7.40 -17.37 -9.68
C ASP A 274 8.42 -17.29 -8.53
N LYS A 275 9.72 -17.42 -8.84
CA LYS A 275 10.83 -17.44 -7.88
C LYS A 275 10.61 -18.35 -6.66
N ASN A 276 10.09 -19.57 -6.88
CA ASN A 276 9.78 -20.55 -5.82
C ASN A 276 8.71 -20.11 -4.81
N HIS A 277 7.94 -19.07 -5.13
CA HIS A 277 6.81 -18.62 -4.32
C HIS A 277 5.51 -18.74 -5.10
N THR A 278 4.45 -19.12 -4.40
CA THR A 278 3.08 -18.94 -4.89
C THR A 278 2.62 -17.53 -4.53
N TRP A 279 2.13 -16.81 -5.53
CA TRP A 279 1.66 -15.43 -5.43
C TRP A 279 0.15 -15.39 -5.59
N LEU A 280 -0.51 -14.73 -4.65
CA LEU A 280 -1.93 -14.42 -4.69
C LEU A 280 -2.09 -13.06 -5.34
N GLN A 281 -2.57 -13.05 -6.58
CA GLN A 281 -2.79 -11.83 -7.35
C GLN A 281 -4.27 -11.43 -7.31
N MET A 282 -4.53 -10.17 -7.02
CA MET A 282 -5.83 -9.54 -7.16
C MET A 282 -5.76 -8.43 -8.20
N THR A 283 -6.56 -8.55 -9.26
CA THR A 283 -6.62 -7.59 -10.36
C THR A 283 -7.91 -6.77 -10.27
N TRP A 284 -7.79 -5.45 -10.33
CA TRP A 284 -8.89 -4.50 -10.35
C TRP A 284 -8.88 -3.77 -11.67
N GLU A 285 -10.01 -3.73 -12.36
CA GLU A 285 -10.15 -3.13 -13.69
C GLU A 285 -11.37 -2.22 -13.70
N ASN A 286 -11.18 -0.94 -14.00
CA ASN A 286 -12.29 0.01 -14.22
C ASN A 286 -12.07 0.78 -15.52
N PRO A 287 -13.14 1.18 -16.22
CA PRO A 287 -12.98 2.02 -17.40
C PRO A 287 -12.42 3.39 -16.97
N CYS A 288 -11.58 3.97 -17.81
CA CYS A 288 -10.97 5.29 -17.61
C CYS A 288 -10.97 6.09 -18.91
N GLY A 289 -11.08 7.42 -18.80
CA GLY A 289 -10.96 8.32 -19.95
C GLY A 289 -9.50 8.49 -20.42
N GLU A 290 -9.30 9.04 -21.62
CA GLU A 290 -7.97 9.22 -22.24
C GLU A 290 -7.04 10.19 -21.48
N THR A 291 -7.59 11.01 -20.59
CA THR A 291 -6.89 12.16 -19.96
C THR A 291 -6.37 11.91 -18.54
N ASP A 292 -6.78 10.84 -17.85
CA ASP A 292 -6.40 10.58 -16.45
C ASP A 292 -5.19 9.65 -16.33
N LYS A 293 -4.02 10.10 -16.82
CA LYS A 293 -2.78 9.31 -16.85
C LYS A 293 -1.92 9.42 -15.58
N ASN A 294 -2.22 10.32 -14.66
CA ASN A 294 -1.53 10.43 -13.37
C ASN A 294 -2.31 9.69 -12.29
N THR A 295 -1.96 8.41 -12.08
CA THR A 295 -2.74 7.46 -11.28
C THR A 295 -2.13 7.14 -9.91
N ASN A 296 -0.95 7.67 -9.58
CA ASN A 296 -0.26 7.39 -8.31
C ASN A 296 -0.47 8.53 -7.32
N GLY A 297 -1.53 8.42 -6.49
CA GLY A 297 -1.71 9.25 -5.31
C GLY A 297 -1.07 8.61 -4.07
N GLU A 298 -0.96 9.40 -2.98
CA GLU A 298 -0.38 8.97 -1.69
C GLU A 298 -0.96 7.63 -1.17
N GLY A 299 -2.25 7.37 -1.41
CA GLY A 299 -2.88 6.10 -1.03
C GLY A 299 -2.29 4.88 -1.75
N MET A 300 -1.97 4.99 -3.03
CA MET A 300 -1.33 3.90 -3.80
C MET A 300 0.13 3.72 -3.38
N GLU A 301 0.84 4.81 -3.08
CA GLU A 301 2.21 4.74 -2.55
C GLU A 301 2.25 4.01 -1.20
N GLY A 302 1.27 4.23 -0.33
CA GLY A 302 1.12 3.50 0.92
C GLY A 302 0.98 1.99 0.70
N ILE A 303 0.13 1.56 -0.25
CA ILE A 303 -0.03 0.14 -0.60
C ILE A 303 1.27 -0.45 -1.16
N VAL A 304 2.00 0.30 -1.99
CA VAL A 304 3.32 -0.15 -2.52
C VAL A 304 4.29 -0.42 -1.38
N VAL A 305 4.39 0.49 -0.40
CA VAL A 305 5.27 0.32 0.77
C VAL A 305 4.88 -0.93 1.56
N ASP A 306 3.58 -1.13 1.79
CA ASP A 306 3.08 -2.27 2.54
C ASP A 306 3.39 -3.58 1.84
N LEU A 307 3.13 -3.67 0.52
CA LEU A 307 3.45 -4.84 -0.28
C LEU A 307 4.95 -5.10 -0.36
N LYS A 308 5.80 -4.07 -0.44
CA LYS A 308 7.27 -4.23 -0.38
C LYS A 308 7.69 -4.87 0.95
N LEU A 309 7.13 -4.44 2.08
CA LEU A 309 7.47 -5.01 3.39
C LEU A 309 6.95 -6.45 3.56
N LEU A 310 5.74 -6.75 3.07
CA LEU A 310 5.19 -8.12 3.08
C LEU A 310 6.02 -9.07 2.21
N ASN A 311 6.35 -8.61 1.01
CA ASN A 311 7.01 -9.42 0.00
C ASN A 311 8.54 -9.36 0.11
N GLN A 312 9.08 -9.03 1.30
CA GLN A 312 10.51 -9.03 1.60
C GLN A 312 11.37 -8.20 0.62
N ASN A 313 10.85 -7.03 0.21
CA ASN A 313 11.48 -6.11 -0.73
C ASN A 313 11.76 -6.71 -2.12
N GLU A 314 10.92 -7.64 -2.56
CA GLU A 314 10.89 -8.12 -3.94
C GLU A 314 10.68 -6.97 -4.95
N SER A 315 10.97 -7.26 -6.23
CA SER A 315 10.87 -6.25 -7.29
C SER A 315 9.44 -5.72 -7.47
N GLU A 316 9.30 -4.56 -8.12
CA GLU A 316 8.01 -3.90 -8.34
C GLU A 316 6.98 -4.77 -9.07
N LYS A 317 7.44 -5.74 -9.88
CA LYS A 317 6.58 -6.75 -10.51
C LYS A 317 5.72 -7.50 -9.48
N PHE A 318 6.26 -7.74 -8.29
CA PHE A 318 5.65 -8.52 -7.22
C PHE A 318 5.01 -7.66 -6.13
N THR A 319 4.75 -6.37 -6.39
CA THR A 319 4.05 -5.51 -5.44
C THR A 319 2.74 -5.01 -6.04
N LEU A 320 2.58 -3.70 -6.15
CA LEU A 320 1.48 -3.04 -6.85
C LEU A 320 1.97 -2.62 -8.23
N ASN A 321 1.28 -3.04 -9.28
CA ASN A 321 1.55 -2.53 -10.63
C ASN A 321 0.25 -2.07 -11.29
N SER A 322 0.34 -1.00 -12.06
CA SER A 322 -0.77 -0.44 -12.81
C SER A 322 -0.43 -0.28 -14.28
N ASN A 323 -1.44 -0.37 -15.12
CA ASN A 323 -1.35 -0.16 -16.55
C ASN A 323 -2.68 0.37 -17.07
N ILE A 324 -2.63 1.02 -18.23
CA ILE A 324 -3.82 1.42 -18.98
C ILE A 324 -3.83 0.60 -20.26
N LEU A 325 -4.87 -0.21 -20.46
CA LEU A 325 -5.05 -1.05 -21.63
C LEU A 325 -6.47 -0.86 -22.16
N ASN A 326 -6.60 -0.47 -23.43
CA ASN A 326 -7.90 -0.34 -24.12
C ASN A 326 -8.95 0.50 -23.34
N ASN A 327 -8.55 1.65 -22.80
CA ASN A 327 -9.39 2.52 -21.95
C ASN A 327 -9.85 1.89 -20.63
N PHE A 328 -9.15 0.87 -20.14
CA PHE A 328 -9.28 0.36 -18.79
C PHE A 328 -8.02 0.67 -18.00
N PHE A 329 -8.22 1.24 -16.82
CA PHE A 329 -7.21 1.26 -15.78
C PHE A 329 -7.23 -0.11 -15.11
N GLN A 330 -6.09 -0.78 -15.12
CA GLN A 330 -5.88 -2.06 -14.47
C GLN A 330 -4.83 -1.90 -13.36
N LEU A 331 -5.13 -2.48 -12.21
CA LEU A 331 -4.29 -2.48 -11.02
C LEU A 331 -4.13 -3.90 -10.52
N ASN A 332 -2.90 -4.36 -10.33
CA ASN A 332 -2.59 -5.69 -9.82
C ASN A 332 -1.90 -5.58 -8.46
N LEU A 333 -2.44 -6.28 -7.48
CA LEU A 333 -1.86 -6.46 -6.16
C LEU A 333 -1.34 -7.88 -6.06
N ASN A 334 -0.09 -8.05 -5.66
CA ASN A 334 0.51 -9.37 -5.46
C ASN A 334 0.87 -9.54 -3.98
N TYR A 335 0.32 -10.57 -3.37
CA TYR A 335 0.65 -11.00 -2.02
C TYR A 335 1.38 -12.33 -2.10
N ARG A 336 2.48 -12.47 -1.37
CA ARG A 336 3.10 -13.78 -1.20
C ARG A 336 2.14 -14.68 -0.40
N SER A 337 1.83 -15.86 -0.92
CA SER A 337 0.76 -16.71 -0.36
C SER A 337 1.03 -17.15 1.08
N ASP A 338 2.28 -17.40 1.43
CA ASP A 338 2.73 -17.73 2.78
C ASP A 338 2.43 -16.61 3.81
N MET A 339 2.25 -15.37 3.38
CA MET A 339 1.85 -14.27 4.28
C MET A 339 0.38 -14.33 4.67
N LEU A 340 -0.48 -14.97 3.87
CA LEU A 340 -1.94 -15.00 4.06
C LEU A 340 -2.50 -16.39 4.33
N LEU A 341 -1.74 -17.44 4.01
CA LEU A 341 -2.14 -18.83 4.21
C LEU A 341 -1.31 -19.46 5.31
N THR A 342 -1.97 -20.26 6.14
CA THR A 342 -1.29 -21.14 7.07
C THR A 342 -0.65 -22.29 6.28
N PRO A 343 0.64 -22.62 6.53
CA PRO A 343 1.27 -23.78 5.90
C PRO A 343 0.45 -25.04 6.17
N LYS A 344 0.27 -25.87 5.15
CA LYS A 344 -0.21 -27.24 5.33
C LYS A 344 0.98 -28.04 5.88
N GLU A 345 1.05 -28.16 7.20
CA GLU A 345 2.12 -28.85 7.93
C GLU A 345 3.48 -28.16 7.81
N ASP A 346 3.83 -27.35 8.81
CA ASP A 346 5.24 -27.03 9.10
C ASP A 346 5.38 -26.82 10.61
N THR A 347 5.71 -27.91 11.31
CA THR A 347 6.13 -27.90 12.72
C THR A 347 7.39 -27.04 12.93
N GLU A 348 8.22 -26.83 11.90
CA GLU A 348 9.44 -26.02 11.99
C GLU A 348 9.20 -24.51 12.14
N LEU A 349 8.12 -23.96 11.57
CA LEU A 349 7.81 -22.53 11.68
C LEU A 349 7.20 -22.18 13.04
N ALA A 350 6.49 -23.13 13.66
CA ALA A 350 5.95 -22.98 15.01
C ALA A 350 7.05 -23.00 16.08
N GLU A 351 8.10 -23.83 15.90
CA GLU A 351 9.20 -23.94 16.86
C GLU A 351 10.22 -22.79 16.77
N ASN A 352 10.42 -22.18 15.59
CA ASN A 352 11.45 -21.14 15.40
C ASN A 352 10.97 -19.69 15.55
N PHE A 353 9.66 -19.42 15.56
CA PHE A 353 9.13 -18.04 15.64
C PHE A 353 8.49 -17.67 16.99
N PHE A 354 8.18 -18.65 17.84
CA PHE A 354 7.53 -18.44 19.14
C PHE A 354 8.39 -18.82 20.34
N SER A 355 9.66 -19.21 20.13
CA SER A 355 10.68 -19.40 21.17
C SER A 355 11.38 -18.10 21.55
#